data_AF-A0A956PU67-F1
#
_entry.id   AF-A0A956PU67-F1
#
_cell.length_a   1.000
_cell.length_b   1.000
_cell.length_c   1.000
_cell.angle_alpha   90.00
_cell.angle_beta   90.00
_cell.angle_gamma   90.00
#
_symmetry.space_group_name_H-M   'P 1'
#
loop_
_entity.id
_entity.type
_entity.pdbx_description
1 polymer ?
#
loop_
_entity_poly.entity_id
_entity_poly.type
_entity_poly.pdbx_seq_one_letter_code
_entity_poly.pdbx_strand_id
1 'polypeptide(L)' 'MSRVCIIGLDCLTPQLAFEAFAETMPNLTRLRSQGVWGPLETCVPPITVPAWACMATG' A
#
# COMPACT_ATOMS: atom_id res chain seq x y z
N MET A 1 -24.24 7.98 -4.73
CA MET A 1 -23.00 8.54 -4.16
C MET A 1 -22.06 7.39 -3.86
N SER A 2 -20.92 7.33 -4.54
CA SER A 2 -19.90 6.31 -4.26
C SER A 2 -19.07 6.74 -3.06
N ARG A 3 -18.75 5.78 -2.17
CA ARG A 3 -17.83 6.00 -1.03
C ARG A 3 -16.45 5.49 -1.41
N VAL A 4 -15.42 6.21 -0.99
CA VAL A 4 -14.01 5.85 -1.21
C VAL A 4 -13.38 5.47 0.12
N CYS A 5 -12.52 4.45 0.11
CA CYS A 5 -11.71 4.04 1.25
C CYS A 5 -10.23 4.11 0.85
N ILE A 6 -9.40 4.75 1.68
CA ILE A 6 -7.95 4.84 1.53
C ILE A 6 -7.33 4.09 2.70
N ILE A 7 -6.42 3.15 2.41
CA ILE A 7 -5.81 2.27 3.40
C ILE A 7 -4.30 2.38 3.28
N GLY A 8 -3.63 2.85 4.34
CA GLY A 8 -2.19 2.72 4.50
C GLY A 8 -1.86 1.45 5.28
N LEU A 9 -0.85 0.69 4.84
CA LEU A 9 -0.39 -0.53 5.50
C LEU A 9 1.06 -0.32 5.93
N ASP A 10 1.27 0.02 7.20
CA ASP A 10 2.61 0.27 7.73
C ASP A 10 3.46 -1.02 7.72
N CYS A 11 4.75 -0.87 7.43
CA CYS A 11 5.72 -1.97 7.29
C CYS A 11 5.38 -3.04 6.24
N LEU A 12 4.48 -2.77 5.28
CA LEU A 12 4.14 -3.72 4.23
C LEU A 12 5.11 -3.63 3.04
N THR A 13 6.30 -4.22 3.17
CA THR A 13 7.26 -4.24 2.06
C THR A 13 6.71 -5.06 0.88
N PRO A 14 6.74 -4.53 -0.37
CA PRO A 14 6.12 -5.19 -1.53
C PRO A 14 6.64 -6.61 -1.81
N GLN A 15 7.93 -6.86 -1.57
CA GLN A 15 8.56 -8.16 -1.81
C GLN A 15 7.94 -9.26 -0.92
N LEU A 16 7.59 -8.93 0.32
CA LEU A 16 6.91 -9.88 1.19
C LEU A 16 5.45 -10.05 0.78
N ALA A 17 4.73 -8.95 0.61
CA ALA A 17 3.28 -8.99 0.39
C ALA A 17 2.88 -9.53 -0.99
N PHE A 18 3.66 -9.23 -2.04
CA PHE A 18 3.31 -9.54 -3.42
C PHE A 18 4.08 -10.72 -4.01
N GLU A 19 5.11 -11.22 -3.31
CA GLU A 19 5.88 -12.40 -3.73
C GLU A 19 5.75 -13.49 -2.66
N ALA A 20 6.41 -13.32 -1.50
CA ALA A 20 6.50 -14.37 -0.49
C ALA A 20 5.14 -14.81 0.09
N PHE A 21 4.19 -13.89 0.21
CA PHE A 21 2.87 -14.14 0.81
C PHE A 21 1.70 -13.98 -0.17
N ALA A 22 1.96 -13.91 -1.47
CA ALA A 22 0.91 -13.70 -2.47
C ALA A 22 -0.19 -14.78 -2.42
N GLU A 23 0.20 -16.04 -2.14
CA GLU A 23 -0.73 -17.17 -2.05
C GLU A 23 -1.59 -17.14 -0.78
N THR A 24 -1.09 -16.55 0.31
CA THR A 24 -1.79 -16.47 1.61
C THR A 24 -2.49 -15.12 1.83
N MET A 25 -2.34 -14.17 0.90
CA MET A 25 -3.00 -12.85 0.93
C MET A 25 -4.02 -12.69 -0.21
N PRO A 26 -5.12 -13.48 -0.23
CA PRO A 26 -6.04 -13.54 -1.37
C PRO A 26 -6.71 -12.20 -1.70
N ASN A 27 -6.99 -11.38 -0.68
CA ASN A 27 -7.59 -10.06 -0.90
C ASN A 27 -6.64 -9.09 -1.59
N LEU A 28 -5.38 -9.05 -1.18
CA LEU A 28 -4.36 -8.16 -1.75
C LEU A 28 -3.99 -8.60 -3.16
N THR A 29 -3.84 -9.91 -3.37
CA THR A 29 -3.62 -10.51 -4.69
C THR A 29 -4.75 -10.18 -5.66
N ARG A 30 -6.01 -10.27 -5.21
CA ARG A 30 -7.18 -9.90 -6.03
C ARG A 30 -7.23 -8.40 -6.35
N LEU A 31 -6.90 -7.53 -5.40
CA LEU A 31 -6.81 -6.08 -5.65
C LEU A 31 -5.76 -5.76 -6.72
N ARG A 32 -4.60 -6.43 -6.67
CA ARG A 32 -3.53 -6.25 -7.64
C ARG A 32 -3.89 -6.75 -9.04
N SER A 33 -4.59 -7.89 -9.15
CA SER A 33 -4.95 -8.47 -10.44
C SER A 33 -6.12 -7.77 -11.14
N GLN A 34 -6.99 -7.09 -10.38
CA GLN A 34 -8.17 -6.39 -10.89
C GLN A 34 -8.03 -4.87 -10.92
N GLY A 35 -6.91 -4.34 -10.40
CA GLY A 35 -6.65 -2.91 -10.27
C GLY A 35 -5.40 -2.45 -11.00
N VAL A 36 -4.98 -1.22 -10.70
CA VAL A 36 -3.73 -0.62 -11.19
C VAL A 36 -2.77 -0.50 -10.02
N TRP A 37 -1.50 -0.84 -10.24
CA TRP A 37 -0.47 -0.78 -9.22
C TRP A 37 0.89 -0.46 -9.83
N GLY A 38 1.80 0.04 -8.99
CA GLY A 38 3.17 0.35 -9.35
C GLY A 38 3.97 0.75 -8.11
N PRO A 39 5.31 0.87 -8.23
CA PRO A 39 6.13 1.40 -7.15
C PRO A 39 5.78 2.87 -6.87
N LEU A 40 5.83 3.24 -5.59
CA LEU A 40 5.71 4.63 -5.14
C LEU A 40 6.96 5.02 -4.35
N GLU A 41 7.43 6.24 -4.57
CA GLU A 41 8.53 6.82 -3.78
C GLU A 41 7.96 7.43 -2.49
N THR A 42 8.66 7.19 -1.37
CA THR A 42 8.27 7.70 -0.05
C THR A 42 8.90 9.07 0.23
N CYS A 43 8.47 9.72 1.30
CA CYS A 43 9.10 10.95 1.79
C CYS A 43 10.46 10.69 2.45
N VAL A 44 11.26 11.75 2.61
CA VAL A 44 12.50 11.73 3.39
C VAL A 44 12.34 12.60 4.65
N PRO A 45 12.58 12.07 5.86
CA PRO A 45 12.99 10.69 6.16
C PRO A 45 11.83 9.67 6.02
N PRO A 46 12.11 8.42 5.64
CA PRO A 46 11.09 7.39 5.44
C PRO A 46 10.69 6.73 6.78
N ILE A 47 10.04 7.51 7.64
CA ILE A 47 9.56 7.07 8.95
C ILE A 47 8.07 7.37 9.11
N THR A 48 7.41 6.62 10.01
CA THR A 48 5.96 6.57 10.19
C THR A 48 5.31 7.96 10.21
N VAL A 49 5.69 8.86 11.13
CA VAL A 49 4.99 10.15 11.32
C VAL A 49 4.99 11.02 10.04
N PRO A 50 6.14 11.33 9.42
CA PRO A 50 6.19 11.99 8.11
C PRO A 50 5.40 11.28 7.01
N ALA A 51 5.53 9.95 6.88
CA ALA A 51 4.87 9.21 5.81
C ALA A 51 3.34 9.29 5.89
N TRP A 52 2.77 9.16 7.10
CA TRP A 52 1.32 9.29 7.30
C TRP A 52 0.82 10.72 7.10
N ALA A 53 1.62 11.73 7.48
CA ALA A 53 1.27 13.13 7.22
C ALA A 53 1.18 13.40 5.71
N CYS A 54 2.22 13.05 4.95
CA CYS A 54 2.23 13.19 3.48
C CYS A 54 1.08 12.42 2.81
N MET A 55 0.78 11.19 3.26
CA MET A 55 -0.32 10.40 2.71
C MET A 55 -1.69 11.09 2.95
N ALA A 56 -1.89 11.72 4.10
CA ALA A 56 -3.17 12.33 4.48
C ALA A 56 -3.40 13.71 3.86
N THR A 57 -2.33 14.47 3.58
CA THR A 57 -2.43 15.85 3.10
C THR A 57 -2.09 16.04 1.63
N GLY A 58 -1.41 15.07 1.00
CA GLY A 58 -0.63 15.32 -0.22
C GLY A 58 0.59 16.19 0.05
#